data_AF-A0A6P1ZQT2-F1
#
_entry.id   AF-A0A6P1ZQT2-F1
#
_cell.length_a   1.000
_cell.length_b   1.000
_cell.length_c   1.000
_cell.angle_alpha   90.00
_cell.angle_beta   90.00
_cell.angle_gamma   90.00
#
_symmetry.space_group_name_H-M   'P 1'
#
loop_
_entity.id
_entity.type
_entity.pdbx_description
1 polymer ?
#
loop_
_entity_poly.entity_id
_entity_poly.type
_entity_poly.pdbx_seq_one_letter_code
_entity_poly.pdbx_strand_id
1 'polypeptide(L)'
;MDTVRVKKTIELERDFPGLGDRIRKAREGDRRPLTQICKEAGVSRSYWYHLENEEILGCVTEETIRKIEGVFNISLGVNFNDLK
;
A
#
# COMPACT_ATOMS: atom_id res chain seq x y z
N MET A 1 4.70 -21.63 -40.22
CA MET A 1 5.79 -21.17 -39.34
C MET A 1 5.27 -21.25 -37.93
N ASP A 2 5.88 -22.09 -37.10
CA ASP A 2 5.48 -22.20 -35.70
C ASP A 2 5.97 -20.98 -34.93
N THR A 3 5.16 -20.48 -33.98
CA THR A 3 5.49 -19.31 -33.17
C THR A 3 5.65 -19.70 -31.71
N VAL A 4 6.49 -18.96 -30.99
CA VAL A 4 6.72 -19.12 -29.56
C VAL A 4 6.27 -17.86 -28.83
N ARG A 5 5.62 -18.02 -27.68
CA ARG A 5 5.24 -16.91 -26.79
C ARG A 5 6.30 -16.76 -25.69
N VAL A 6 6.71 -15.52 -25.44
CA VAL A 6 7.67 -15.16 -24.40
C VAL A 6 6.97 -14.26 -23.38
N LYS A 7 7.23 -14.49 -22.09
CA LYS A 7 6.74 -13.67 -20.97
C LYS A 7 7.90 -12.86 -20.40
N LYS A 8 7.65 -11.58 -20.12
CA LYS A 8 8.52 -10.71 -19.32
C LYS A 8 7.79 -10.33 -18.04
N THR A 9 8.46 -10.42 -16.90
CA THR A 9 8.01 -9.84 -15.62
C THR A 9 8.85 -8.61 -15.33
N ILE A 10 8.25 -7.52 -14.85
CA ILE A 10 8.93 -6.29 -14.44
C ILE A 10 8.53 -6.02 -12.98
N GLU A 11 9.53 -5.89 -12.12
CA GLU A 11 9.36 -5.44 -10.74
C GLU A 11 9.79 -3.97 -10.67
N LEU A 12 8.93 -3.12 -10.11
CA LEU A 12 9.16 -1.68 -9.97
C LEU A 12 9.09 -1.33 -8.49
N GLU A 13 10.12 -0.65 -8.00
CA GLU A 13 10.20 -0.15 -6.64
C GLU A 13 10.44 1.36 -6.67
N ARG A 14 9.76 2.08 -5.78
CA ARG A 14 9.86 3.53 -5.66
C ARG A 14 9.59 3.94 -4.22
N ASP A 15 10.38 4.88 -3.72
CA ASP A 15 10.14 5.48 -2.43
C ASP A 15 8.95 6.46 -2.49
N PHE A 16 8.09 6.37 -1.48
CA PHE A 16 6.98 7.32 -1.27
C PHE A 16 7.10 7.93 0.13
N PRO A 17 8.02 8.90 0.35
CA PRO A 17 8.20 9.53 1.65
C PRO A 17 6.90 10.17 2.16
N GLY A 18 6.60 10.03 3.45
CA GLY A 18 5.38 10.54 4.06
C GLY A 18 4.12 9.73 3.72
N LEU A 19 4.26 8.53 3.14
CA LEU A 19 3.14 7.60 2.99
C LEU A 19 2.60 7.16 4.36
N GLY A 20 3.48 6.90 5.33
CA GLY A 20 3.08 6.51 6.68
C GLY A 20 2.22 7.59 7.36
N ASP A 21 2.62 8.86 7.24
CA ASP A 21 1.88 10.00 7.78
C ASP A 21 0.50 10.19 7.10
N ARG A 22 0.41 9.97 5.79
CA ARG A 22 -0.87 10.00 5.07
C ARG A 22 -1.83 8.90 5.53
N ILE A 23 -1.30 7.68 5.77
CA ILE A 23 -2.08 6.56 6.33
C ILE A 23 -2.53 6.90 7.76
N ARG A 24 -1.64 7.45 8.59
CA ARG A 24 -1.96 7.88 9.96
C ARG A 24 -3.10 8.89 10.00
N LYS A 25 -3.02 9.93 9.16
CA LYS A 25 -4.07 10.96 9.05
C LYS A 25 -5.42 10.36 8.65
N ALA A 26 -5.43 9.41 7.73
CA ALA A 26 -6.65 8.70 7.34
C ALA A 26 -7.25 7.91 8.52
N ARG A 27 -6.40 7.18 9.27
CA ARG A 27 -6.83 6.45 10.46
C ARG A 27 -7.36 7.37 11.55
N GLU A 28 -6.69 8.48 11.84
CA GLU A 28 -7.08 9.42 12.90
C GLU A 28 -8.38 10.18 12.59
N GLY A 29 -8.69 10.36 11.30
CA GLY A 29 -10.00 10.86 10.86
C GLY A 29 -11.12 9.82 10.93
N ASP A 30 -10.80 8.54 11.13
CA ASP A 30 -11.76 7.44 11.19
C ASP A 30 -12.22 7.17 12.64
N ARG A 31 -13.50 6.85 12.81
CA ARG A 31 -14.09 6.56 14.12
C ARG A 31 -14.02 5.09 14.50
N ARG A 32 -13.69 4.21 13.55
CA ARG A 32 -13.60 2.76 13.78
C ARG A 32 -12.33 2.45 14.58
N PRO A 33 -12.38 1.42 15.45
CA PRO A 33 -11.20 0.98 16.15
C PRO A 33 -10.16 0.42 15.16
N LEU A 34 -8.86 0.63 15.46
CA LEU A 34 -7.77 0.15 14.61
C LEU A 34 -7.88 -1.35 14.28
N THR A 35 -8.36 -2.18 15.21
CA THR A 35 -8.59 -3.61 14.99
C THR A 35 -9.54 -3.89 13.83
N GLN A 36 -10.60 -3.09 13.69
CA GLN A 36 -11.55 -3.20 12.59
C GLN A 36 -10.92 -2.74 11.27
N ILE A 37 -10.22 -1.59 11.29
CA ILE A 37 -9.51 -1.06 10.12
C ILE A 37 -8.49 -2.09 9.59
N CYS A 38 -7.68 -2.67 10.46
CA CYS A 38 -6.71 -3.71 10.10
C CYS A 38 -7.38 -4.94 9.48
N LYS A 39 -8.53 -5.37 10.02
CA LYS A 39 -9.29 -6.51 9.48
C LYS A 39 -9.82 -6.21 8.08
N GLU A 40 -10.37 -5.02 7.85
CA GLU A 40 -10.89 -4.61 6.55
C GLU A 40 -9.77 -4.42 5.51
N ALA A 41 -8.62 -3.88 5.92
CA ALA A 41 -7.44 -3.72 5.07
C ALA A 41 -6.66 -5.03 4.84
N GLY A 42 -6.98 -6.10 5.59
CA GLY A 42 -6.32 -7.40 5.49
C GLY A 42 -4.88 -7.41 5.99
N VAL A 43 -4.56 -6.62 7.02
CA VAL A 43 -3.20 -6.51 7.59
C VAL A 43 -3.20 -6.68 9.12
N SER A 44 -2.05 -7.00 9.69
CA SER A 44 -1.90 -7.08 11.16
C SER A 44 -1.75 -5.69 11.79
N ARG A 45 -2.09 -5.56 13.08
CA ARG A 45 -1.87 -4.32 13.84
C ARG A 45 -0.39 -3.94 13.94
N SER A 46 0.50 -4.91 14.10
CA SER A 46 1.95 -4.66 14.15
C SER A 46 2.43 -4.07 12.83
N TYR A 47 2.02 -4.68 11.71
CA TYR A 47 2.34 -4.19 10.38
C TYR A 47 1.79 -2.79 10.13
N TRP A 48 0.58 -2.49 10.61
CA TRP A 48 -0.01 -1.16 10.53
C TRP A 48 0.86 -0.09 11.21
N TYR A 49 1.33 -0.34 12.43
CA TYR A 49 2.20 0.62 13.12
C TYR A 49 3.53 0.81 12.38
N HIS A 50 4.14 -0.26 11.86
CA HIS A 50 5.33 -0.15 11.03
C HIS A 50 5.07 0.67 9.75
N LEU A 51 3.89 0.54 9.13
CA LEU A 51 3.50 1.35 7.98
C LEU A 51 3.43 2.84 8.36
N GLU A 52 2.72 3.17 9.45
CA GLU A 52 2.58 4.56 9.89
C GLU A 52 3.90 5.20 10.32
N ASN A 53 4.82 4.41 10.85
CA ASN A 53 6.15 4.87 11.26
C ASN A 53 7.19 4.82 10.14
N GLU A 54 6.83 4.29 8.96
CA GLU A 54 7.76 4.03 7.85
C GLU A 54 8.94 3.11 8.23
N GLU A 55 8.69 2.17 9.16
CA GLU A 55 9.66 1.20 9.70
C GLU A 55 9.55 -0.19 9.04
N ILE A 56 9.09 -0.25 7.79
CA ILE A 56 8.97 -1.52 7.06
C ILE A 56 10.35 -1.93 6.55
N LEU A 57 10.79 -3.14 6.87
CA LEU A 57 12.10 -3.70 6.46
C LEU A 57 12.18 -4.08 4.98
N GLY A 58 11.13 -3.86 4.19
CA GLY A 58 11.03 -4.21 2.77
C GLY A 58 9.94 -3.40 2.07
N CYS A 59 9.52 -3.84 0.88
CA CYS A 59 8.52 -3.13 0.10
C CYS A 59 7.09 -3.42 0.58
N VAL A 60 6.27 -2.37 0.61
CA VAL A 60 4.81 -2.50 0.72
C VAL A 60 4.26 -2.71 -0.67
N THR A 61 3.44 -3.75 -0.87
CA THR A 61 2.88 -4.04 -2.19
C THR A 61 1.84 -2.97 -2.57
N GLU A 62 1.73 -2.69 -3.88
CA GLU A 62 0.68 -1.81 -4.38
C GLU A 62 -0.72 -2.32 -3.96
N GLU A 63 -0.94 -3.64 -3.98
CA GLU A 63 -2.19 -4.26 -3.56
C GLU A 63 -2.56 -3.87 -2.11
N THR A 64 -1.61 -3.91 -1.18
CA THR A 64 -1.84 -3.48 0.20
C THR A 64 -2.22 -2.02 0.27
N ILE A 65 -1.57 -1.15 -0.51
CA ILE A 65 -1.94 0.27 -0.58
C ILE A 65 -3.35 0.46 -1.13
N ARG A 66 -3.74 -0.25 -2.20
CA ARG A 66 -5.11 -0.18 -2.77
C ARG A 66 -6.17 -0.66 -1.78
N LYS A 67 -5.88 -1.69 -0.97
CA LYS A 67 -6.76 -2.13 0.11
C LYS A 67 -6.97 -1.03 1.15
N ILE A 68 -5.90 -0.37 1.59
CA ILE A 68 -5.97 0.74 2.55
C ILE A 68 -6.76 1.93 1.96
N GLU A 69 -6.47 2.31 0.71
CA GLU A 69 -7.24 3.34 -0.01
C GLU A 69 -8.73 3.01 -0.06
N GLY A 70 -9.09 1.74 -0.30
CA GLY A 70 -10.47 1.28 -0.32
C GLY A 70 -11.17 1.35 1.04
N VAL A 71 -10.46 1.06 2.14
CA VAL A 71 -11.02 1.14 3.50
C VAL A 71 -11.41 2.58 3.88
N PHE A 72 -10.63 3.56 3.43
CA PHE A 72 -10.86 4.97 3.74
C PHE A 72 -11.55 5.75 2.61
N ASN A 73 -11.69 5.15 1.42
CA ASN A 73 -12.16 5.80 0.20
C ASN A 73 -11.36 7.08 -0.13
N ILE A 74 -10.03 6.98 -0.11
CA ILE A 74 -9.09 8.08 -0.38
C ILE A 74 -8.04 7.70 -1.44
N SER A 75 -7.27 8.67 -1.91
CA SER A 75 -6.02 8.40 -2.62
C SER A 75 -4.80 8.72 -1.74
N LEU A 76 -3.89 7.76 -1.64
CA LEU A 76 -2.59 7.87 -0.98
C LEU A 76 -1.49 8.28 -1.97
N GLY A 77 -1.82 8.64 -3.22
CA GLY A 77 -0.87 9.18 -4.19
C GLY A 77 0.25 8.23 -4.62
N VAL A 78 0.05 6.91 -4.48
CA VAL A 78 0.99 5.88 -4.97
C VAL A 78 0.72 5.57 -6.43
N ASN A 79 1.69 5.85 -7.30
CA ASN A 79 1.59 5.69 -8.76
C ASN A 79 2.96 5.35 -9.39
N PHE A 80 2.95 4.41 -10.33
CA PHE A 80 4.14 3.89 -11.05
C PHE A 80 4.14 4.22 -12.56
N ASN A 81 3.12 4.91 -13.09
CA ASN A 81 2.93 5.19 -14.52
C ASN A 81 4.03 6.05 -15.14
N ASP A 82 4.81 6.76 -14.33
CA ASP A 82 5.90 7.63 -14.78
C ASP A 82 7.24 6.89 -14.92
N LEU A 83 7.31 5.62 -14.50
CA LEU A 83 8.48 4.76 -14.70
C LEU A 83 8.40 4.14 -16.11
N LYS A 84 8.71 4.95 -17.12
CA LYS A 84 8.86 4.50 -18.52
C LYS A 84 10.30 4.17 -18.86
#